data_AF-A0AAW4BK34-F1
#
_entry.id   AF-A0AAW4BK34-F1
#
_cell.length_a   1.000
_cell.length_b   1.000
_cell.length_c   1.000
_cell.angle_alpha   90.00
_cell.angle_beta   90.00
_cell.angle_gamma   90.00
#
_symmetry.space_group_name_H-M   'P 1'
#
loop_
_entity.id
_entity.type
_entity.pdbx_description
1 polymer ?
#
loop_
_entity_poly.entity_id
_entity_poly.type
_entity_poly.pdbx_seq_one_letter_code
_entity_poly.pdbx_strand_id
1 'polypeptide(L)'
;MKEFTMKSSLLIAATLAVLLAGCASTTTQQNDSVQNVDPRFSQCDLPTLEERGPIRPSIFVVGTFADGQWLHMDNRQMGYKGDGIYQVVSNEKAGNVSLQFATMSWN
;
A
#
# COMPACT_ATOMS: atom_id res chain seq x y z
N MET A 1 -34.24 -60.49 -35.08
CA MET A 1 -33.04 -59.65 -35.24
C MET A 1 -32.38 -59.56 -33.87
N LYS A 2 -31.56 -60.55 -33.49
CA LYS A 2 -30.08 -60.48 -33.46
C LYS A 2 -29.56 -59.24 -32.74
N GLU A 3 -29.35 -59.35 -31.43
CA GLU A 3 -28.49 -58.46 -30.65
C GLU A 3 -27.19 -59.24 -30.36
N PHE A 4 -26.07 -58.61 -30.67
CA PHE A 4 -24.78 -59.21 -30.92
C PHE A 4 -23.88 -59.10 -29.67
N THR A 5 -23.50 -60.27 -29.15
CA THR A 5 -22.16 -60.63 -28.63
C THR A 5 -21.39 -59.64 -27.75
N MET A 6 -21.25 -60.02 -26.47
CA MET A 6 -20.26 -59.56 -25.50
C MET A 6 -18.84 -60.06 -25.85
N LYS A 7 -17.82 -59.34 -25.33
CA LYS A 7 -16.43 -59.76 -25.02
C LYS A 7 -15.38 -59.58 -26.13
N SER A 8 -14.45 -58.65 -25.90
CA SER A 8 -13.09 -58.97 -25.43
C SER A 8 -12.08 -57.91 -25.87
N SER A 9 -11.48 -57.26 -24.88
CA SER A 9 -10.06 -56.92 -24.82
C SER A 9 -9.46 -56.08 -25.96
N LEU A 10 -9.49 -54.76 -25.81
CA LEU A 10 -8.42 -53.91 -26.33
C LEU A 10 -8.05 -52.80 -25.32
N LEU A 11 -6.90 -53.00 -24.71
CA LEU A 11 -5.80 -52.03 -24.60
C LEU A 11 -6.03 -50.73 -23.82
N ILE A 12 -5.54 -50.78 -22.57
CA ILE A 12 -4.64 -49.81 -21.90
C ILE A 12 -4.33 -48.54 -22.73
N ALA A 13 -4.78 -47.39 -22.20
CA ALA A 13 -4.30 -46.00 -22.36
C ALA A 13 -5.56 -45.10 -22.42
N ALA A 14 -5.76 -44.06 -21.62
CA ALA A 14 -4.87 -43.29 -20.79
C ALA A 14 -5.66 -42.77 -19.59
N THR A 15 -5.33 -43.24 -18.38
CA THR A 15 -5.81 -42.62 -17.14
C THR A 15 -4.70 -41.74 -16.59
N LEU A 16 -4.59 -40.49 -17.07
CA LEU A 16 -3.90 -39.42 -16.33
C LEU A 16 -4.29 -38.06 -16.90
N ALA A 17 -5.53 -37.66 -16.62
CA ALA A 17 -5.93 -36.25 -16.62
C ALA A 17 -6.63 -35.97 -15.29
N VAL A 18 -5.92 -36.20 -14.18
CA VAL A 18 -6.33 -35.72 -12.86
C VAL A 18 -5.89 -34.26 -12.76
N LEU A 19 -6.84 -33.37 -13.02
CA LEU A 19 -7.07 -32.11 -12.30
C LEU A 19 -5.80 -31.38 -11.83
N LEU A 20 -5.15 -30.64 -12.73
CA LEU A 20 -4.50 -29.38 -12.37
C LEU A 20 -5.50 -28.23 -12.48
N ALA A 21 -6.67 -28.39 -11.86
CA ALA A 21 -7.42 -27.24 -11.38
C ALA A 21 -6.69 -26.77 -10.11
N GLY A 22 -5.56 -26.10 -10.33
CA GLY A 22 -4.95 -25.29 -9.29
C GLY A 22 -5.95 -24.20 -8.95
N CYS A 23 -6.79 -24.43 -7.94
CA CYS A 23 -7.36 -23.34 -7.20
C CYS A 23 -6.17 -22.56 -6.66
N ALA A 24 -5.81 -21.48 -7.34
CA ALA A 24 -5.14 -20.36 -6.70
C ALA A 24 -6.15 -19.76 -5.71
N SER A 25 -6.49 -20.53 -4.67
CA SER A 25 -7.13 -20.03 -3.49
C SER A 25 -6.04 -19.20 -2.82
N THR A 26 -6.04 -17.91 -3.12
CA THR A 26 -5.53 -16.95 -2.16
C THR A 26 -6.35 -17.22 -0.90
N THR A 27 -5.78 -17.97 0.04
CA THR A 27 -6.30 -17.96 1.40
C THR A 27 -6.11 -16.53 1.84
N THR A 28 -7.16 -15.72 1.68
CA THR A 28 -7.33 -14.52 2.48
C THR A 28 -7.42 -15.05 3.91
N GLN A 29 -6.27 -15.17 4.58
CA GLN A 29 -6.24 -15.06 6.02
C GLN A 29 -6.73 -13.65 6.31
N GLN A 30 -8.05 -13.53 6.34
CA GLN A 30 -8.73 -12.36 6.82
C GLN A 30 -8.51 -12.38 8.32
N ASN A 31 -7.37 -11.81 8.68
CA ASN A 31 -7.02 -11.54 10.05
C ASN A 31 -7.92 -10.36 10.46
N ASP A 32 -9.17 -10.68 10.79
CA ASP A 32 -10.17 -9.75 11.34
C ASP A 32 -9.79 -9.34 12.78
N SER A 33 -8.53 -9.01 13.00
CA SER A 33 -8.24 -8.01 14.02
C SER A 33 -8.72 -6.69 13.42
N VAL A 34 -9.96 -6.31 13.69
CA VAL A 34 -10.36 -4.91 13.66
C VAL A 34 -9.43 -4.23 14.66
N GLN A 35 -8.29 -3.77 14.16
CA GLN A 35 -7.40 -2.92 14.92
C GLN A 35 -8.25 -1.71 15.31
N ASN A 36 -8.22 -1.32 16.58
CA ASN A 36 -8.74 -0.03 17.00
C ASN A 36 -7.84 1.03 16.34
N VAL A 37 -8.12 1.34 15.08
CA VAL A 37 -7.37 2.32 14.29
C VAL A 37 -7.81 3.67 14.80
N ASP A 38 -6.85 4.47 15.25
CA ASP A 38 -7.10 5.84 15.66
C ASP A 38 -7.86 6.58 14.54
N PRO A 39 -9.05 7.12 14.82
CA PRO A 39 -9.89 7.75 13.80
C PRO A 39 -9.22 8.94 13.12
N ARG A 40 -8.19 9.54 13.73
CA ARG A 40 -7.41 10.63 13.13
C ARG A 40 -6.71 10.23 11.84
N PHE A 41 -6.35 8.95 11.66
CA PHE A 41 -5.75 8.50 10.38
C PHE A 41 -6.74 8.49 9.21
N SER A 42 -8.05 8.59 9.48
CA SER A 42 -9.07 8.79 8.45
C SER A 42 -9.28 10.27 8.09
N GLN A 43 -8.74 11.19 8.90
CA GLN A 43 -8.83 12.63 8.69
C GLN A 43 -7.58 13.11 7.95
N CYS A 44 -7.74 13.40 6.66
CA CYS A 44 -6.62 13.79 5.79
C CYS A 44 -6.14 15.24 5.98
N ASP A 45 -6.63 15.97 6.99
CA ASP A 45 -6.21 17.33 7.34
C ASP A 45 -6.43 17.59 8.83
N LEU A 46 -5.49 17.12 9.65
CA LEU A 46 -5.54 17.32 11.10
C LEU A 46 -5.13 18.76 11.44
N PRO A 47 -5.72 19.39 12.48
CA PRO A 47 -5.29 20.71 12.93
C PRO A 47 -3.84 20.68 13.43
N THR A 48 -3.05 21.69 13.07
CA THR A 48 -1.70 21.87 13.64
C THR A 48 -1.81 22.31 15.09
N LEU A 49 -1.00 21.70 15.97
CA LEU A 49 -0.87 22.11 17.36
C LEU A 49 0.32 23.06 17.52
N GLU A 50 0.19 24.04 18.42
CA GLU A 50 1.26 24.98 18.78
C GLU A 50 2.36 24.34 19.67
N GLU A 51 2.10 23.13 20.18
CA GLU A 51 3.09 22.38 20.95
C GLU A 51 4.25 21.93 20.06
N ARG A 52 5.46 21.93 20.61
CA ARG A 52 6.63 21.37 19.94
C ARG A 52 6.62 19.84 20.01
N GLY A 53 6.52 19.19 18.85
CA GLY A 53 6.67 17.73 18.74
C GLY A 53 8.10 17.22 19.04
N PRO A 54 8.29 15.88 19.13
CA PRO A 54 9.55 15.27 19.57
C PRO A 54 10.73 15.50 18.60
N ILE A 55 10.46 15.67 17.30
CA ILE A 55 11.48 15.99 16.31
C ILE A 55 11.70 17.50 16.32
N ARG A 56 12.89 17.92 16.78
CA ARG A 56 13.26 19.33 16.96
C ARG A 56 13.42 20.12 15.65
N PRO A 57 14.15 19.63 14.64
CA PRO A 57 14.25 20.35 13.38
C PRO A 57 12.93 20.26 12.61
N SER A 58 12.63 21.29 11.81
CA SER A 58 11.50 21.26 10.89
C SER A 58 11.68 20.14 9.88
N ILE A 59 10.62 19.36 9.67
CA ILE A 59 10.54 18.29 8.69
C ILE A 59 9.84 18.83 7.44
N PHE A 60 10.40 18.53 6.28
CA PHE A 60 9.87 18.93 4.99
C PHE A 60 9.68 17.71 4.10
N VAL A 61 8.71 17.80 3.20
CA VAL A 61 8.63 16.90 2.06
C VAL A 61 9.41 17.51 0.91
N VAL A 62 10.52 16.88 0.55
CA VAL A 62 11.36 17.27 -0.60
C VAL A 62 11.22 16.22 -1.70
N GLY A 63 11.45 16.60 -2.95
CA GLY A 63 11.25 15.68 -4.06
C GLY A 63 11.44 16.30 -5.42
N THR A 64 11.05 15.59 -6.47
CA THR A 64 11.14 16.04 -7.86
C THR A 64 9.91 16.86 -8.29
N PHE A 65 9.56 17.87 -7.49
CA PHE A 65 8.40 18.73 -7.76
C PHE A 65 8.66 19.70 -8.92
N ALA A 66 7.58 20.20 -9.54
CA ALA A 66 7.67 21.07 -10.71
C ALA A 66 8.21 22.47 -10.39
N ASP A 67 8.02 22.93 -9.15
CA ASP A 67 8.46 24.23 -8.65
C ASP A 67 9.89 24.21 -8.08
N GLY A 68 10.53 23.04 -8.02
CA GLY A 68 11.91 22.90 -7.56
C GLY A 68 12.24 21.46 -7.16
N GLN A 69 13.43 21.00 -7.54
CA GLN A 69 13.88 19.65 -7.21
C GLN A 69 14.68 19.65 -5.91
N TRP A 70 14.30 18.79 -4.97
CA TRP A 70 14.98 18.57 -3.68
C TRP A 70 15.13 19.83 -2.82
N LEU A 71 14.20 20.78 -2.97
CA LEU A 71 14.19 22.04 -2.22
C LEU A 71 13.28 21.94 -0.99
N HIS A 72 13.76 22.49 0.12
CA HIS A 72 12.95 22.74 1.32
C HIS A 72 12.12 23.99 1.06
N MET A 73 10.79 23.85 1.03
CA MET A 73 9.86 24.95 0.76
C MET A 73 8.83 25.02 1.88
N ASP A 74 8.48 26.23 2.32
CA ASP A 74 7.58 26.46 3.47
C ASP A 74 6.21 25.79 3.29
N ASN A 75 5.67 25.79 2.07
CA ASN A 75 4.40 25.12 1.73
C ASN A 75 4.45 23.59 1.80
N ARG A 76 5.64 23.00 2.00
CA ARG A 76 5.86 21.55 2.20
C ARG A 76 6.51 21.25 3.55
N GLN A 77 6.51 22.21 4.47
CA GLN A 77 6.88 21.98 5.86
C GLN A 77 5.76 21.24 6.60
N MET A 78 6.11 20.18 7.34
CA MET A 78 5.16 19.39 8.10
C MET A 78 4.84 20.05 9.45
N GLY A 79 3.56 20.17 9.76
CA GLY A 79 3.07 20.62 11.07
C GLY A 79 2.89 19.45 12.03
N TYR A 80 3.16 19.68 13.31
CA TYR A 80 2.90 18.70 14.36
C TYR A 80 1.41 18.66 14.70
N LYS A 81 0.84 17.45 14.77
CA LYS A 81 -0.60 17.20 14.95
C LYS A 81 -0.92 16.50 16.29
N GLY A 82 0.08 16.32 17.15
CA GLY A 82 -0.03 15.55 18.40
C GLY A 82 0.36 14.08 18.24
N ASP A 83 0.66 13.42 19.35
CA ASP A 83 0.97 11.98 19.42
C ASP A 83 2.02 11.48 18.40
N GLY A 84 3.03 12.31 18.13
CA GLY A 84 4.07 11.99 17.15
C GLY A 84 3.65 12.09 15.68
N ILE A 85 2.43 12.54 15.39
CA ILE A 85 1.93 12.72 14.03
C ILE A 85 2.45 14.05 13.46
N TYR A 86 3.08 13.96 12.30
CA TYR A 86 3.47 15.11 11.48
C TYR A 86 2.77 15.01 10.14
N GLN A 87 2.24 16.13 9.65
CA GLN A 87 1.48 16.15 8.40
C GLN A 87 1.60 17.50 7.69
N VAL A 88 1.64 17.42 6.36
CA VAL A 88 1.42 18.54 5.45
C VAL A 88 0.41 18.10 4.39
N VAL A 89 -0.47 19.01 3.99
CA VAL A 89 -1.41 18.80 2.88
C VAL A 89 -0.96 19.73 1.75
N SER A 90 -0.63 19.15 0.60
CA SER A 90 -0.21 19.92 -0.58
C SER A 90 -0.97 19.48 -1.82
N ASN A 91 -1.18 20.43 -2.73
CA ASN A 91 -1.72 20.18 -4.06
C ASN A 91 -0.57 20.10 -5.05
N GLU A 92 -0.35 18.93 -5.62
CA GLU A 92 0.73 18.69 -6.59
C GLU A 92 0.17 18.36 -7.98
N LYS A 93 0.94 18.68 -9.02
CA LYS A 93 0.59 18.31 -10.39
C LYS A 93 0.68 16.80 -10.56
N ALA A 94 -0.35 16.19 -11.15
CA ALA A 94 -0.34 14.76 -11.48
C ALA A 94 0.86 14.39 -12.37
N GLY A 95 1.55 13.31 -12.00
CA GLY A 95 2.73 12.81 -12.69
C GLY A 95 3.61 11.98 -11.76
N ASN A 96 4.76 11.56 -12.27
CA ASN A 96 5.74 10.81 -11.48
C ASN A 96 6.51 11.79 -10.58
N VAL A 97 6.45 11.56 -9.27
CA VAL A 97 7.21 12.32 -8.28
C VAL A 97 7.94 11.33 -7.37
N SER A 98 9.23 11.56 -7.15
CA SER A 98 9.98 10.93 -6.07
C SER A 98 10.03 11.88 -4.89
N LEU A 99 9.80 11.36 -3.68
CA LEU A 99 9.74 12.15 -2.44
C LEU A 99 10.63 11.57 -1.35
N GLN A 100 11.04 12.44 -0.44
CA GLN A 100 11.76 12.12 0.79
C GLN A 100 11.33 13.08 1.90
N PHE A 101 11.32 12.60 3.13
CA PHE A 101 11.24 13.44 4.32
C PHE A 101 12.64 13.89 4.71
N ALA A 102 12.86 15.20 4.76
CA ALA A 102 14.16 15.78 5.05
C ALA A 102 14.06 16.88 6.10
N THR A 103 15.18 17.14 6.76
CA THR A 103 15.34 18.28 7.67
C THR A 103 16.45 19.17 7.12
N MET A 104 16.35 20.49 7.34
CA MET A 104 17.31 21.46 6.76
C MET A 104 18.74 21.31 7.30
N SER A 105 18.96 20.53 8.35
CA SER A 105 20.27 20.31 8.96
C SER A 105 20.58 18.82 9.08
N TRP A 106 21.75 18.43 8.61
CA TRP A 106 22.36 17.14 8.98
C TRP A 106 22.99 17.35 10.36
N ASN A 107 22.32 16.92 11.42
CA ASN A 107 22.85 17.00 12.78
C ASN A 107 22.88 15.60 13.40
#